data_AF-A0A1F6PGV1-F1
#
_entry.id   AF-A0A1F6PGV1-F1
#
_cell.length_a   1.000
_cell.length_b   1.000
_cell.length_c   1.000
_cell.angle_alpha   90.00
_cell.angle_beta   90.00
_cell.angle_gamma   90.00
#
_symmetry.space_group_name_H-M   'P 1'
#
loop_
_entity.id
_entity.type
_entity.pdbx_description
1 polymer ?
#
loop_
_entity_poly.entity_id
_entity_poly.type
_entity_poly.pdbx_seq_one_letter_code
_entity_poly.pdbx_strand_id
1 'polypeptide(L)'
;MNSFLSHTASDEIKNALKKLSDKDGYILDIRSNPGGLLTNAITISDMFLTSGLIVSTVDRDGYKETQQAINRPITKKPLVVLIDGGSASASEILSGALKDNGRAILIGTKSFGKGLVQEINKLPGGSGVNITTQKYLTPNGTDINKKGITPDIEVKNTEEDIKNKKDKQLEKADEVLTNLIKSKNKSKKDLQVNDSELPIKFIIQN
;
A
#
# COMPACT_ATOMS: atom_id res chain seq x y z
N MET A 1 -2.40 7.70 -9.53
CA MET A 1 -2.67 8.87 -8.66
C MET A 1 -1.35 9.56 -8.43
N ASN A 2 -1.28 10.85 -8.74
CA ASN A 2 0.01 11.49 -8.96
C ASN A 2 0.52 12.26 -7.73
N SER A 3 -0.27 12.38 -6.66
CA SER A 3 0.14 13.02 -5.40
C SER A 3 -0.79 12.68 -4.22
N PHE A 4 -0.28 12.78 -3.00
CA PHE A 4 -1.03 12.76 -1.73
C PHE A 4 -1.11 14.13 -1.03
N LEU A 5 -0.86 15.23 -1.75
CA LEU A 5 -0.83 16.57 -1.15
C LEU A 5 -2.23 17.10 -0.80
N SER A 6 -3.26 16.77 -1.59
CA SER A 6 -4.61 17.26 -1.34
C SER A 6 -5.23 16.60 -0.10
N HIS A 7 -5.95 17.39 0.72
CA HIS A 7 -6.77 16.85 1.81
C HIS A 7 -7.91 15.94 1.32
N THR A 8 -8.26 15.98 0.03
CA THR A 8 -9.29 15.13 -0.59
C THR A 8 -8.75 13.81 -1.14
N ALA A 9 -7.43 13.59 -1.17
CA ALA A 9 -6.84 12.44 -1.85
C ALA A 9 -7.36 11.09 -1.30
N SER A 10 -7.55 10.99 0.01
CA SER A 10 -8.18 9.80 0.62
C SER A 10 -9.63 9.63 0.18
N ASP A 11 -10.41 10.71 0.10
CA ASP A 11 -11.81 10.64 -0.32
C ASP A 11 -11.95 10.26 -1.80
N GLU A 12 -11.05 10.74 -2.66
CA GLU A 12 -10.99 10.34 -4.06
C GLU A 12 -10.76 8.83 -4.21
N ILE A 13 -9.82 8.25 -3.46
CA ILE A 13 -9.59 6.80 -3.44
C ILE A 13 -10.79 6.04 -2.87
N LYS A 14 -11.37 6.52 -1.76
CA LYS A 14 -12.57 5.92 -1.17
C LYS A 14 -13.73 5.89 -2.15
N ASN A 15 -13.96 6.98 -2.88
CA ASN A 15 -15.02 7.08 -3.88
C ASN A 15 -14.73 6.21 -5.10
N ALA A 16 -13.48 6.14 -5.56
CA ALA A 16 -13.08 5.23 -6.63
C ALA A 16 -13.31 3.76 -6.26
N LEU A 17 -12.93 3.35 -5.04
CA LEU A 17 -13.16 2.00 -4.54
C LEU A 17 -14.65 1.66 -4.44
N LYS A 18 -15.48 2.61 -4.01
CA LYS A 18 -16.95 2.43 -3.99
C LYS A 18 -17.52 2.30 -5.41
N LYS A 19 -17.09 3.16 -6.33
CA LYS A 19 -17.55 3.14 -7.73
C LYS A 19 -17.14 1.87 -8.46
N LEU A 20 -15.97 1.32 -8.13
CA LEU A 20 -15.41 0.10 -8.70
C LEU A 20 -15.64 -1.11 -7.77
N SER A 21 -16.69 -1.07 -6.95
CA SER A 21 -16.99 -2.14 -5.99
C SER A 21 -17.42 -3.44 -6.67
N ASP A 22 -17.86 -3.40 -7.93
CA ASP A 22 -18.19 -4.54 -8.78
C ASP A 22 -16.94 -5.28 -9.31
N LYS A 23 -15.77 -4.63 -9.40
CA LYS A 23 -14.54 -5.23 -9.96
C LYS A 23 -13.92 -6.27 -9.06
N ASP A 24 -13.32 -7.31 -9.62
CA ASP A 24 -12.78 -8.44 -8.85
C ASP A 24 -11.43 -8.18 -8.17
N GLY A 25 -10.74 -7.11 -8.54
CA GLY A 25 -9.44 -6.71 -7.98
C GLY A 25 -9.03 -5.31 -8.43
N TYR A 26 -7.93 -4.81 -7.88
CA TYR A 26 -7.45 -3.45 -8.12
C TYR A 26 -5.96 -3.41 -8.43
N ILE A 27 -5.57 -2.51 -9.32
CA ILE A 27 -4.19 -2.04 -9.49
C ILE A 27 -4.16 -0.61 -8.94
N LEU A 28 -3.33 -0.36 -7.93
CA LEU A 28 -3.10 0.96 -7.38
C LEU A 28 -1.78 1.51 -7.94
N ASP A 29 -1.90 2.43 -8.90
CA ASP A 29 -0.73 3.06 -9.52
C ASP A 29 -0.30 4.33 -8.76
N ILE A 30 0.85 4.23 -8.09
CA ILE A 30 1.52 5.32 -7.37
C ILE A 30 2.93 5.59 -7.92
N ARG A 31 3.20 5.16 -9.16
CA ARG A 31 4.40 5.57 -9.90
C ARG A 31 4.42 7.09 -10.04
N SER A 32 5.61 7.66 -9.93
CA SER A 32 5.87 9.10 -10.01
C SER A 32 5.08 9.94 -8.98
N ASN A 33 4.57 9.33 -7.91
CA ASN A 33 3.88 10.03 -6.82
C ASN A 33 4.90 10.43 -5.73
N PRO A 34 5.22 11.72 -5.55
CA PRO A 34 6.24 12.17 -4.61
C PRO A 34 5.78 12.11 -3.13
N GLY A 35 4.61 11.55 -2.88
CA GLY A 35 3.97 11.49 -1.58
C GLY A 35 3.10 12.72 -1.31
N GLY A 36 3.08 13.15 -0.05
CA GLY A 36 2.20 14.18 0.46
C GLY A 36 1.94 13.97 1.94
N LEU A 37 0.68 14.12 2.37
CA LEU A 37 0.33 14.05 3.79
C LEU A 37 0.44 12.62 4.34
N LEU A 38 1.10 12.46 5.50
CA LEU A 38 1.18 11.19 6.22
C LEU A 38 -0.21 10.62 6.54
N THR A 39 -1.13 11.50 6.95
CA THR A 39 -2.51 11.13 7.28
C THR A 39 -3.26 10.52 6.10
N ASN A 40 -2.97 10.97 4.86
CA ASN A 40 -3.53 10.37 3.66
C ASN A 40 -3.00 8.94 3.45
N ALA A 41 -1.70 8.71 3.62
CA ALA A 41 -1.12 7.37 3.51
C ALA A 41 -1.71 6.41 4.55
N ILE A 42 -1.86 6.86 5.80
CA ILE A 42 -2.48 6.07 6.88
C ILE A 42 -3.93 5.74 6.54
N THR A 43 -4.72 6.75 6.20
CA THR A 43 -6.15 6.60 5.89
C THR A 43 -6.36 5.68 4.69
N ILE A 44 -5.56 5.81 3.64
CA ILE A 44 -5.64 4.95 2.45
C ILE A 44 -5.19 3.53 2.77
N SER A 45 -4.15 3.34 3.58
CA SER A 45 -3.73 2.00 4.03
C SER A 45 -4.85 1.27 4.76
N ASP A 46 -5.56 1.98 5.64
CA ASP A 46 -6.69 1.44 6.42
C ASP A 46 -7.87 0.99 5.55
N MET A 47 -8.05 1.59 4.35
CA MET A 47 -9.07 1.14 3.38
C MET A 47 -8.83 -0.28 2.87
N PHE A 48 -7.60 -0.79 2.99
CA PHE A 48 -7.22 -2.13 2.53
C PHE A 48 -6.89 -3.09 3.67
N LEU A 49 -6.45 -2.60 4.83
CA LEU A 49 -5.99 -3.40 5.95
C LEU A 49 -7.10 -3.68 6.97
N THR A 50 -7.16 -4.93 7.44
CA THR A 50 -8.09 -5.34 8.52
C THR A 50 -7.44 -5.14 9.89
N SER A 51 -6.13 -5.29 9.98
CA SER A 51 -5.33 -5.13 11.20
C SER A 51 -3.86 -4.97 10.79
N GLY A 52 -2.99 -4.73 11.77
CA GLY A 52 -1.55 -4.64 11.56
C GLY A 52 -1.03 -3.21 11.62
N LEU A 53 0.30 -3.11 11.77
CA LEU A 53 1.01 -1.85 11.81
C LEU A 53 1.01 -1.24 10.39
N ILE A 54 0.82 0.07 10.29
CA ILE A 54 0.94 0.82 9.02
C ILE A 54 2.33 1.44 8.95
N VAL A 55 2.73 2.18 9.99
CA VAL A 55 4.01 2.88 10.04
C VAL A 55 4.42 3.12 11.49
N SER A 56 5.73 3.18 11.74
CA SER A 56 6.27 3.77 12.96
C SER A 56 7.09 5.01 12.65
N THR A 57 7.07 5.99 13.53
CA THR A 57 8.06 7.08 13.54
C THR A 57 9.00 6.88 14.72
N VAL A 58 10.29 7.15 14.50
CA VAL A 58 11.32 7.06 15.55
C VAL A 58 12.13 8.34 15.56
N ASP A 59 12.23 8.98 16.72
CA ASP A 59 13.04 10.19 16.91
C ASP A 59 14.51 9.86 17.20
N ARG A 60 15.31 10.89 17.51
CA ARG A 60 16.74 10.76 17.80
C ARG A 60 17.04 10.07 19.14
N ASP A 61 16.12 10.15 20.08
CA ASP A 61 16.27 9.61 21.44
C ASP A 61 15.72 8.17 21.51
N GLY A 62 15.16 7.68 20.40
CA GLY A 62 14.63 6.33 20.26
C GLY A 62 13.17 6.21 20.65
N TYR A 63 12.47 7.32 20.93
CA TYR A 63 11.04 7.29 21.15
C TYR A 63 10.34 6.86 19.87
N LYS A 64 9.45 5.88 20.00
CA LYS A 64 8.76 5.24 18.88
C LYS A 64 7.25 5.45 19.01
N GLU A 65 6.67 6.09 18.01
CA GLU A 65 5.23 6.16 17.83
C GLU A 65 4.79 5.21 16.71
N THR A 66 3.62 4.59 16.85
CA THR A 66 3.11 3.60 15.90
C THR A 66 1.69 3.90 15.48
N GLN A 67 1.39 3.75 14.20
CA GLN A 67 0.06 3.92 13.62
C GLN A 67 -0.43 2.57 13.09
N GLN A 68 -1.58 2.10 13.58
CA GLN A 68 -2.14 0.79 13.25
C GLN A 68 -3.44 0.91 12.44
N ALA A 69 -3.75 -0.10 11.64
CA ALA A 69 -5.06 -0.21 11.00
C ALA A 69 -6.16 -0.43 12.05
N ILE A 70 -7.33 0.18 11.85
CA ILE A 70 -8.44 0.22 12.80
C ILE A 70 -9.61 -0.69 12.40
N ASN A 71 -9.33 -1.74 11.61
CA ASN A 71 -10.30 -2.76 11.17
C ASN A 71 -11.50 -2.22 10.41
N ARG A 72 -11.25 -1.31 9.45
CA ARG A 72 -12.29 -0.74 8.57
C ARG A 72 -11.95 -0.83 7.08
N PRO A 73 -11.55 -2.01 6.57
CA PRO A 73 -11.23 -2.13 5.15
C PRO A 73 -12.48 -1.93 4.30
N ILE A 74 -12.39 -1.07 3.30
CA ILE A 74 -13.41 -0.91 2.27
C ILE A 74 -13.44 -2.15 1.37
N THR A 75 -12.28 -2.78 1.15
CA THR A 75 -12.20 -3.97 0.29
C THR A 75 -11.07 -4.91 0.68
N LYS A 76 -11.38 -6.21 0.61
CA LYS A 76 -10.40 -7.31 0.75
C LYS A 76 -10.11 -7.99 -0.58
N LYS A 77 -10.50 -7.38 -1.71
CA LYS A 77 -10.25 -7.92 -3.05
C LYS A 77 -8.74 -7.88 -3.38
N PRO A 78 -8.25 -8.80 -4.24
CA PRO A 78 -6.87 -8.77 -4.75
C PRO A 78 -6.38 -7.38 -5.11
N LEU A 79 -5.14 -7.08 -4.76
CA LEU A 79 -4.52 -5.77 -4.93
C LEU A 79 -3.08 -5.93 -5.40
N VAL A 80 -2.73 -5.20 -6.45
CA VAL A 80 -1.35 -4.98 -6.90
C VAL A 80 -1.05 -3.49 -6.80
N VAL A 81 0.17 -3.13 -6.42
CA VAL A 81 0.62 -1.74 -6.34
C VAL A 81 1.78 -1.52 -7.31
N LEU A 82 1.69 -0.50 -8.16
CA LEU A 82 2.79 -0.11 -9.03
C LEU A 82 3.62 0.99 -8.36
N ILE A 83 4.94 0.78 -8.30
CA ILE A 83 5.91 1.74 -7.75
C ILE A 83 7.08 1.98 -8.70
N ASP A 84 7.69 3.15 -8.59
CA ASP A 84 8.92 3.49 -9.30
C ASP A 84 9.82 4.41 -8.46
N GLY A 85 10.94 4.84 -9.02
CA GLY A 85 11.86 5.78 -8.37
C GLY A 85 11.28 7.17 -8.07
N GLY A 86 10.10 7.51 -8.61
CA GLY A 86 9.37 8.73 -8.27
C GLY A 86 8.35 8.54 -7.13
N SER A 87 8.03 7.29 -6.76
CA SER A 87 7.27 6.98 -5.55
C SER A 87 8.08 7.37 -4.30
N ALA A 88 7.62 8.35 -3.52
CA ALA A 88 8.37 8.87 -2.38
C ALA A 88 7.49 9.16 -1.14
N SER A 89 8.09 9.24 0.04
CA SER A 89 7.46 9.71 1.29
C SER A 89 6.17 8.94 1.61
N ALA A 90 5.02 9.62 1.69
CA ALA A 90 3.71 9.00 1.94
C ALA A 90 3.41 7.80 1.02
N SER A 91 3.90 7.79 -0.23
CA SER A 91 3.79 6.64 -1.13
C SER A 91 4.63 5.44 -0.70
N GLU A 92 5.78 5.68 -0.09
CA GLU A 92 6.64 4.63 0.48
C GLU A 92 6.06 4.06 1.77
N ILE A 93 5.38 4.90 2.55
CA ILE A 93 4.64 4.47 3.74
C ILE A 93 3.48 3.56 3.34
N LEU A 94 2.65 3.98 2.37
CA LEU A 94 1.53 3.19 1.88
C LEU A 94 2.00 1.85 1.27
N SER A 95 3.01 1.90 0.40
CA SER A 95 3.54 0.69 -0.24
C SER A 95 4.19 -0.26 0.78
N GLY A 96 4.98 0.26 1.72
CA GLY A 96 5.55 -0.52 2.83
C GLY A 96 4.49 -1.13 3.72
N ALA A 97 3.44 -0.37 4.08
CA ALA A 97 2.32 -0.87 4.88
C ALA A 97 1.59 -2.03 4.18
N LEU A 98 1.26 -1.86 2.89
CA LEU A 98 0.55 -2.90 2.13
C LEU A 98 1.42 -4.13 1.86
N LYS A 99 2.72 -3.94 1.59
CA LYS A 99 3.67 -5.03 1.36
C LYS A 99 3.90 -5.85 2.62
N ASP A 100 4.30 -5.20 3.72
CA ASP A 100 4.73 -5.90 4.93
C ASP A 100 3.58 -6.62 5.63
N ASN A 101 2.34 -6.15 5.46
CA ASN A 101 1.15 -6.85 5.94
C ASN A 101 0.65 -7.94 4.96
N GLY A 102 1.38 -8.24 3.88
CA GLY A 102 0.98 -9.22 2.87
C GLY A 102 -0.31 -8.86 2.14
N ARG A 103 -0.68 -7.57 2.12
CA ARG A 103 -1.97 -7.11 1.58
C ARG A 103 -1.92 -6.90 0.07
N ALA A 104 -0.77 -6.54 -0.47
CA ALA A 104 -0.58 -6.32 -1.91
C ALA A 104 0.77 -6.85 -2.38
N ILE A 105 0.84 -7.15 -3.68
CA ILE A 105 2.11 -7.40 -4.37
C ILE A 105 2.55 -6.10 -5.03
N LEU A 106 3.79 -5.69 -4.78
CA LEU A 106 4.40 -4.51 -5.38
C LEU A 106 5.17 -4.89 -6.65
N ILE A 107 4.95 -4.13 -7.72
CA ILE A 107 5.57 -4.36 -9.02
C ILE A 107 6.17 -3.04 -9.53
N GLY A 108 7.33 -3.12 -10.16
CA GLY A 108 7.96 -1.96 -10.82
C GLY A 108 9.43 -1.83 -10.44
N THR A 109 9.85 -0.64 -10.02
CA THR A 109 11.25 -0.40 -9.59
C THR A 109 11.32 0.13 -8.17
N LYS A 110 12.52 0.09 -7.58
CA LYS A 110 12.75 0.58 -6.21
C LYS A 110 12.30 2.04 -6.07
N SER A 111 11.62 2.34 -4.96
CA SER A 111 11.15 3.70 -4.65
C SER A 111 12.30 4.64 -4.24
N PHE A 112 11.98 5.94 -4.09
CA PHE A 112 12.97 7.01 -3.95
C PHE A 112 13.85 6.91 -2.69
N GLY A 113 13.28 6.59 -1.53
CA GLY A 113 13.95 6.55 -0.24
C GLY A 113 13.81 7.82 0.60
N LYS A 114 12.67 8.53 0.53
CA LYS A 114 12.38 9.73 1.34
C LYS A 114 11.63 9.36 2.62
N GLY A 115 12.36 8.77 3.56
CA GLY A 115 11.81 8.20 4.80
C GLY A 115 11.87 9.09 6.04
N LEU A 116 11.73 10.41 5.91
CA LEU A 116 11.94 11.37 7.00
C LEU A 116 10.69 12.19 7.32
N VAL A 117 10.41 12.39 8.61
CA VAL A 117 9.40 13.34 9.10
C VAL A 117 10.04 14.71 9.16
N GLN A 118 9.38 15.69 8.52
CA GLN A 118 9.81 17.08 8.53
C GLN A 118 8.71 17.95 9.13
N GLU A 119 9.09 18.84 10.04
CA GLU A 119 8.20 19.78 10.71
C GLU A 119 8.58 21.22 10.37
N ILE A 120 7.58 22.03 10.02
CA ILE A 120 7.76 23.48 9.83
C ILE A 120 7.73 24.14 11.20
N ASN A 121 8.90 24.63 11.62
CA ASN A 121 9.05 25.42 12.83
C ASN A 121 8.98 26.90 12.45
N LYS A 122 7.94 27.59 12.93
CA LYS A 122 7.76 29.03 12.67
C LYS A 122 8.74 29.83 13.53
N LEU A 123 9.35 30.84 12.93
CA LEU A 123 10.28 31.76 13.58
C LEU A 123 9.61 33.12 13.81
N PRO A 124 10.10 33.92 14.79
CA PRO A 124 9.69 35.31 14.92
C PRO A 124 9.85 36.07 13.60
N GLY A 125 8.88 36.92 13.26
CA GLY A 125 8.89 37.66 11.99
C GLY A 125 8.31 36.91 10.79
N GLY A 126 7.68 35.74 10.98
CA GLY A 126 6.88 35.07 9.95
C GLY A 126 7.64 34.12 9.02
N SER A 127 8.96 33.99 9.21
CA SER A 127 9.77 32.97 8.53
C SER A 127 9.55 31.58 9.14
N GLY A 128 10.02 30.52 8.49
CA GLY A 128 9.95 29.15 9.02
C GLY A 128 11.11 28.28 8.54
N VAL A 129 11.42 27.25 9.32
CA VAL A 129 12.47 26.27 9.02
C VAL A 129 11.88 24.86 9.02
N ASN A 130 12.23 24.07 7.99
CA ASN A 130 11.89 22.65 7.94
C ASN A 130 12.96 21.83 8.66
N ILE A 131 12.60 21.25 9.80
CA ILE A 131 13.51 20.43 10.60
C ILE A 131 13.12 18.97 10.44
N THR A 132 14.11 18.12 10.16
CA THR A 132 13.92 16.67 10.22
C THR A 132 13.98 16.22 11.67
N THR A 133 12.89 15.68 12.18
CA THR A 133 12.77 15.30 13.60
C THR A 133 12.81 13.79 13.78
N GLN A 134 12.29 13.02 12.82
CA GLN A 134 12.08 11.58 12.97
C GLN A 134 12.28 10.84 11.64
N LYS A 135 12.39 9.53 11.71
CA LYS A 135 12.41 8.63 10.55
C LYS A 135 11.20 7.69 10.54
N TYR A 136 10.76 7.30 9.35
CA TYR A 136 9.72 6.30 9.16
C TYR A 136 10.31 4.89 9.12
N LEU A 137 9.69 3.96 9.84
CA LEU A 137 9.90 2.54 9.71
C LEU A 137 8.65 1.86 9.15
N THR A 138 8.83 0.93 8.23
CA THR A 138 7.76 0.05 7.75
C THR A 138 7.30 -0.91 8.86
N PRO A 139 6.20 -1.66 8.68
CA PRO A 139 5.73 -2.62 9.68
C PRO A 139 6.77 -3.67 10.09
N ASN A 140 7.61 -4.12 9.17
CA ASN A 140 8.73 -5.03 9.45
C ASN A 140 9.96 -4.32 10.05
N GLY A 141 9.88 -3.03 10.37
CA GLY A 141 10.96 -2.25 10.95
C GLY A 141 11.99 -1.74 9.94
N THR A 142 11.70 -1.80 8.64
CA THR A 142 12.64 -1.34 7.61
C THR A 142 12.72 0.18 7.60
N ASP A 143 13.93 0.71 7.70
CA ASP A 143 14.21 2.14 7.53
C ASP A 143 14.08 2.52 6.05
N ILE A 144 13.15 3.41 5.73
CA ILE A 144 12.87 3.84 4.35
C ILE A 144 13.97 4.80 3.86
N ASN A 145 14.58 5.58 4.76
CA ASN A 145 15.45 6.70 4.39
C ASN A 145 16.69 6.23 3.61
N LYS A 146 16.93 6.81 2.44
CA LYS A 146 17.98 6.46 1.45
C LYS A 146 17.93 5.03 0.88
N LYS A 147 17.09 4.15 1.45
CA LYS A 147 16.95 2.76 1.00
C LYS A 147 15.81 2.63 -0.01
N GLY A 148 14.66 3.22 0.29
CA GLY A 148 13.41 3.02 -0.43
C GLY A 148 12.76 1.66 -0.14
N ILE A 149 11.63 1.41 -0.78
CA ILE A 149 10.88 0.17 -0.80
C ILE A 149 11.26 -0.58 -2.07
N THR A 150 11.68 -1.83 -1.92
CA THR A 150 11.96 -2.72 -3.04
C THR A 150 10.65 -3.41 -3.47
N PRO A 151 10.29 -3.45 -4.75
CA PRO A 151 9.11 -4.17 -5.21
C PRO A 151 9.26 -5.68 -4.95
N ASP A 152 8.15 -6.41 -4.92
CA ASP A 152 8.17 -7.87 -4.86
C ASP A 152 8.57 -8.47 -6.21
N ILE A 153 8.19 -7.80 -7.30
CA ILE A 153 8.56 -8.17 -8.67
C ILE A 153 9.18 -6.94 -9.35
N GLU A 154 10.50 -6.99 -9.58
CA GLU A 154 11.18 -5.93 -10.30
C GLU A 154 10.89 -6.02 -11.81
N VAL A 155 10.36 -4.94 -12.38
CA VAL A 155 10.08 -4.79 -13.81
C VAL A 155 10.50 -3.40 -14.24
N LYS A 156 11.34 -3.32 -15.28
CA LYS A 156 11.81 -2.06 -15.87
C LYS A 156 11.17 -1.86 -17.23
N ASN A 157 10.70 -0.65 -17.49
CA ASN A 157 10.43 -0.21 -18.86
C ASN A 157 11.75 0.27 -19.46
N THR A 158 12.11 -0.26 -20.62
CA THR A 158 13.27 0.23 -21.39
C THR A 158 12.92 1.54 -22.11
N GLU A 159 13.92 2.26 -22.59
CA GLU A 159 13.69 3.47 -23.41
C GLU A 159 12.83 3.15 -24.65
N GLU A 160 13.05 1.98 -25.26
CA GLU A 160 12.26 1.51 -26.39
C GLU A 160 10.81 1.24 -26.00
N ASP A 161 10.57 0.65 -24.82
CA ASP A 161 9.20 0.44 -24.31
C ASP A 161 8.48 1.78 -24.14
N ILE A 162 9.14 2.77 -23.54
CA ILE A 162 8.59 4.13 -23.35
C ILE A 162 8.28 4.77 -24.71
N LYS A 163 9.21 4.70 -25.67
CA LYS A 163 9.02 5.23 -27.03
C LYS A 163 7.84 4.58 -27.74
N ASN A 164 7.66 3.28 -27.55
CA ASN A 164 6.58 2.50 -28.14
C ASN A 164 5.29 2.52 -27.30
N LYS A 165 5.24 3.31 -26.22
CA LYS A 165 4.10 3.39 -25.27
C LYS A 165 3.70 2.02 -24.70
N LYS A 166 4.67 1.12 -24.55
CA LYS A 166 4.49 -0.18 -23.88
C LYS A 166 4.76 -0.02 -22.40
N ASP A 167 3.82 -0.47 -21.58
CA ASP A 167 3.94 -0.44 -20.12
C ASP A 167 4.05 -1.87 -19.58
N LYS A 168 5.27 -2.42 -19.60
CA LYS A 168 5.54 -3.78 -19.12
C LYS A 168 5.21 -3.95 -17.65
N GLN A 169 5.32 -2.88 -16.86
CA GLN A 169 4.96 -2.91 -15.45
C GLN A 169 3.45 -3.10 -15.28
N LEU A 170 2.64 -2.37 -16.05
CA LEU A 170 1.18 -2.53 -16.03
C LEU A 170 0.74 -3.88 -16.59
N GLU A 171 1.35 -4.34 -17.70
CA GLU A 171 1.11 -5.68 -18.25
C GLU A 171 1.39 -6.77 -17.21
N LYS A 172 2.52 -6.67 -16.49
CA LYS A 172 2.84 -7.62 -15.43
C LYS A 172 1.88 -7.53 -14.25
N ALA A 173 1.42 -6.33 -13.89
CA ALA A 173 0.43 -6.15 -12.84
C ALA A 173 -0.92 -6.77 -13.20
N ASP A 174 -1.36 -6.65 -14.45
CA ASP A 174 -2.60 -7.28 -14.91
C ASP A 174 -2.51 -8.81 -14.88
N GLU A 175 -1.38 -9.37 -15.34
CA GLU A 175 -1.10 -10.81 -15.26
C GLU A 175 -1.16 -11.31 -13.81
N VAL A 176 -0.44 -10.64 -12.89
CA VAL A 176 -0.38 -11.02 -11.48
C VAL A 176 -1.74 -10.88 -10.82
N LEU A 177 -2.46 -9.78 -11.07
CA LEU A 177 -3.79 -9.56 -10.50
C LEU A 177 -4.78 -10.63 -10.98
N THR A 178 -4.76 -10.96 -12.26
CA THR A 178 -5.58 -12.03 -12.84
C THR A 178 -5.32 -13.37 -12.16
N ASN A 179 -4.05 -13.70 -11.90
CA ASN A 179 -3.69 -14.93 -11.20
C ASN A 179 -4.14 -14.94 -9.73
N LEU A 180 -4.06 -13.80 -9.03
CA LEU A 180 -4.59 -13.65 -7.67
C LEU A 180 -6.11 -13.85 -7.62
N ILE A 181 -6.85 -13.28 -8.59
CA ILE A 181 -8.30 -13.44 -8.70
C ILE A 181 -8.67 -14.92 -8.93
N LYS A 182 -8.01 -15.58 -9.88
CA LYS A 182 -8.22 -17.02 -10.16
C LYS A 182 -7.96 -17.89 -8.93
N SER A 183 -6.85 -17.65 -8.23
CA SER A 183 -6.47 -18.42 -7.04
C SER A 183 -7.49 -18.24 -5.90
N LYS A 184 -7.98 -17.02 -5.70
CA LYS A 184 -9.02 -16.72 -4.70
C LYS A 184 -10.35 -17.38 -5.03
N ASN A 185 -10.74 -17.40 -6.30
CA ASN A 185 -11.97 -18.05 -6.74
C ASN A 185 -11.89 -19.57 -6.62
N LYS A 186 -10.73 -20.17 -6.89
CA LYS A 186 -10.48 -21.60 -6.65
C LYS A 186 -10.60 -21.94 -5.16
N SER A 187 -9.93 -21.19 -4.28
CA SER A 187 -10.02 -21.39 -2.83
C SER A 187 -11.45 -21.29 -2.30
N LYS A 188 -12.27 -20.36 -2.80
CA LYS A 188 -13.69 -20.28 -2.46
C LYS A 188 -14.49 -21.49 -2.92
N LYS A 189 -14.22 -22.01 -4.12
CA LYS A 189 -14.88 -23.19 -4.65
C LYS A 189 -14.52 -24.44 -3.83
N ASP A 190 -13.25 -24.61 -3.48
CA ASP A 190 -12.77 -25.74 -2.69
C ASP A 190 -13.39 -25.73 -1.27
N LEU A 191 -13.57 -24.55 -0.66
CA LEU A 191 -14.30 -24.39 0.61
C LEU A 191 -15.78 -24.78 0.49
N GLN A 192 -16.45 -24.41 -0.62
CA GLN A 192 -17.87 -24.75 -0.83
C GLN A 192 -18.12 -26.24 -1.14
N VAL A 193 -17.14 -26.94 -1.72
CA VAL A 193 -17.25 -28.40 -1.98
C VAL A 193 -17.13 -29.20 -0.68
N ASN A 194 -16.31 -28.75 0.26
CA ASN A 194 -16.09 -29.45 1.53
C ASN A 194 -17.26 -29.31 2.54
N ASP A 195 -18.11 -28.28 2.42
CA ASP A 195 -19.29 -28.11 3.28
C ASP A 195 -20.43 -29.10 2.93
N SER A 196 -20.39 -29.73 1.76
CA SER A 196 -21.37 -30.75 1.34
C SER A 196 -21.02 -32.20 1.75
N GLU A 197 -19.85 -32.43 2.36
CA GLU A 197 -19.38 -33.76 2.77
C GLU A 197 -19.27 -33.96 4.30
N LEU A 198 -19.89 -33.10 5.12
CA LEU A 198 -20.05 -33.43 6.54
C LEU A 198 -21.17 -34.48 6.69
N PRO A 199 -20.87 -35.75 7.04
CA PRO A 199 -21.93 -36.65 7.44
C PRO A 199 -22.53 -36.08 8.73
N ILE A 200 -23.77 -35.64 8.66
CA ILE A 200 -24.60 -35.36 9.82
C ILE A 200 -24.64 -36.64 10.65
N LYS A 201 -23.85 -36.68 11.73
CA LYS A 201 -24.11 -37.53 12.89
C LYS A 201 -24.23 -36.63 14.11
N PHE A 202 -25.43 -36.08 14.26
CA PHE A 202 -25.96 -35.81 15.59
C PHE A 202 -26.09 -37.17 16.30
N ILE A 203 -25.26 -37.42 17.30
CA ILE A 203 -25.56 -38.38 18.35
C ILE A 203 -25.51 -37.60 19.65
N ILE A 204 -26.69 -37.18 20.11
CA ILE A 204 -26.92 -36.89 21.52
C ILE A 204 -27.08 -38.26 22.18
N GLN A 205 -26.19 -38.60 23.11
CA GLN A 205 -26.44 -39.63 24.11
C GLN A 205 -26.13 -39.07 25.49
N ASN A 206 -27.22 -38.93 26.25
CA ASN A 206 -27.42 -38.76 27.69
C ASN A 206 -26.47 -37.85 28.49
#